data_AF-A0A399SLG7-F1
#
_entry.id   AF-A0A399SLG7-F1
#
_cell.length_a   1.000
_cell.length_b   1.000
_cell.length_c   1.000
_cell.angle_alpha   90.00
_cell.angle_beta   90.00
_cell.angle_gamma   90.00
#
_symmetry.space_group_name_H-M   'P 1'
#
loop_
_entity.id
_entity.type
_entity.pdbx_description
1 polymer ?
#
loop_
_entity_poly.entity_id
_entity_poly.type
_entity_poly.pdbx_seq_one_letter_code
_entity_poly.pdbx_strand_id
1 'polypeptide(L)'
;AAHWTAERRAAALAADPATASAAAVASSDLASPQSTGDGSPASSPVPHPEQPFVGVLFYVDGGRDRACTASVVDTPDGDAIATAAHCLVDRRAHAASALATFVPGAQGATAPHGIWPVRISAVSSAWTTTGRAADDAGFARVSG
;
A
#
# COMPACT_ATOMS: atom_id res chain seq x y z
N ALA A 1 9.38 5.09 13.40
CA ALA A 1 9.47 6.44 12.82
C ALA A 1 10.75 6.67 12.01
N ALA A 2 11.95 6.31 12.49
CA ALA A 2 13.23 6.69 11.85
C ALA A 2 13.43 6.21 10.39
N HIS A 3 12.81 5.10 9.97
CA HIS A 3 12.96 4.58 8.60
C HIS A 3 12.13 5.33 7.55
N TRP A 4 10.90 5.69 7.87
CA TRP A 4 9.97 6.33 6.93
C TRP A 4 10.11 7.85 6.98
N THR A 5 11.17 8.38 6.36
CA THR A 5 11.25 9.81 6.06
C THR A 5 10.30 10.19 4.92
N ALA A 6 10.09 11.49 4.71
CA ALA A 6 9.25 11.95 3.60
C ALA A 6 9.80 11.49 2.24
N GLU A 7 11.13 11.53 2.08
CA GLU A 7 11.84 11.13 0.87
C GLU A 7 11.64 9.63 0.58
N ARG A 8 11.74 8.79 1.61
CA ARG A 8 11.56 7.34 1.46
C ARG A 8 10.11 6.96 1.18
N ARG A 9 9.15 7.66 1.78
CA ARG A 9 7.74 7.52 1.40
C ARG A 9 7.52 7.91 -0.06
N ALA A 10 8.06 9.05 -0.50
CA ALA A 10 7.95 9.47 -1.90
C ALA A 10 8.57 8.45 -2.87
N ALA A 11 9.75 7.92 -2.54
CA ALA A 11 10.41 6.89 -3.33
C ALA A 11 9.61 5.57 -3.41
N ALA A 12 9.03 5.13 -2.29
CA ALA A 12 8.19 3.94 -2.25
C ALA A 12 6.95 4.07 -3.14
N LEU A 13 6.30 5.25 -3.13
CA LEU A 13 5.13 5.56 -3.95
C LEU A 13 5.45 5.62 -5.45
N ALA A 14 6.65 6.10 -5.79
CA ALA A 14 7.13 6.14 -7.18
C ALA A 14 7.49 4.75 -7.73
N ALA A 15 7.80 3.79 -6.87
CA ALA A 15 8.20 2.44 -7.25
C ALA A 15 7.03 1.44 -7.37
N ASP A 16 5.82 1.83 -6.96
CA ASP A 16 4.65 0.95 -6.93
C ASP A 16 3.90 0.96 -8.29
N PRO A 17 3.67 -0.20 -8.95
CA PRO A 17 2.90 -0.28 -10.19
C PRO A 17 1.40 0.05 -10.03
N ALA A 18 0.82 -0.01 -8.81
CA ALA A 18 -0.60 0.30 -8.60
C ALA A 18 -0.90 1.81 -8.77
N THR A 19 0.03 2.70 -8.37
CA THR A 19 -0.04 4.14 -8.64
C THR A 19 0.07 4.46 -10.14
N ALA A 20 0.70 3.58 -10.93
CA ALA A 20 0.76 3.72 -12.39
C ALA A 20 -0.56 3.33 -13.10
N SER A 21 -1.43 2.53 -12.47
CA SER A 21 -2.65 1.99 -13.11
C SER A 21 -3.89 2.90 -13.00
N ALA A 22 -3.92 3.84 -12.05
CA ALA A 22 -5.01 4.82 -11.94
C ALA A 22 -5.09 5.78 -13.17
N ALA A 23 -4.03 5.88 -13.97
CA ALA A 23 -4.03 6.63 -15.23
C ALA A 23 -4.69 5.87 -16.41
N ALA A 24 -4.82 4.54 -16.33
CA ALA A 24 -5.31 3.73 -17.44
C ALA A 24 -6.85 3.74 -17.58
N VAL A 25 -7.59 4.15 -16.54
CA VAL A 25 -9.07 4.21 -16.59
C VAL A 25 -9.61 5.50 -17.21
N ALA A 26 -8.75 6.47 -17.55
CA ALA A 26 -9.14 7.71 -18.23
C ALA A 26 -8.97 7.67 -19.76
N SER A 27 -8.32 6.63 -20.30
CA SER A 27 -8.05 6.51 -21.74
C SER A 27 -8.56 5.17 -22.26
N SER A 28 -9.87 4.99 -22.28
CA SER A 28 -10.49 4.09 -23.26
C SER A 28 -10.66 4.85 -24.55
N ASP A 29 -9.59 5.01 -25.31
CA ASP A 29 -9.67 5.18 -26.75
C ASP A 29 -8.53 4.42 -27.42
N LEU A 30 -8.92 3.74 -28.50
CA LEU A 30 -8.22 2.67 -29.19
C LEU A 30 -6.85 3.09 -29.73
N ALA A 31 -5.80 2.34 -29.40
CA ALA A 31 -4.78 1.82 -30.32
C ALA A 31 -3.52 1.33 -29.57
N SER A 32 -3.08 0.11 -29.84
CA SER A 32 -1.69 -0.26 -29.59
C SER A 32 -0.78 0.53 -30.54
N PRO A 33 0.36 1.00 -30.03
CA PRO A 33 1.62 0.43 -30.51
C PRO A 33 2.60 0.11 -29.38
N GLN A 34 3.48 -0.85 -29.66
CA GLN A 34 4.67 -1.11 -28.85
C GLN A 34 5.51 0.17 -28.77
N SER A 35 6.04 0.50 -27.59
CA SER A 35 7.08 1.52 -27.45
C SER A 35 8.10 1.12 -26.40
N THR A 36 9.33 1.11 -26.89
CA THR A 36 10.61 0.99 -26.20
C THR A 36 10.76 2.02 -25.09
N GLY A 37 11.46 1.64 -24.03
CA GLY A 37 11.56 2.39 -22.79
C GLY A 37 11.88 3.88 -22.94
N ASP A 38 11.10 4.68 -22.23
CA ASP A 38 11.61 5.80 -21.46
C ASP A 38 10.77 5.88 -20.18
N GLY A 39 11.38 6.26 -19.07
CA GLY A 39 10.76 6.21 -17.74
C GLY A 39 9.46 7.00 -17.72
N SER A 40 8.33 6.31 -17.56
CA SER A 40 7.05 6.98 -17.30
C SER A 40 7.23 7.90 -16.08
N PRO A 41 6.75 9.15 -16.11
CA PRO A 41 6.80 10.00 -14.93
C PRO A 41 6.10 9.24 -13.79
N ALA A 42 6.80 9.09 -12.67
CA ALA A 42 6.25 8.48 -11.47
C ALA A 42 4.89 9.13 -11.19
N SER A 43 3.82 8.34 -11.31
CA SER A 43 2.47 8.83 -11.10
C SER A 43 2.39 9.33 -9.66
N SER A 44 2.11 10.62 -9.50
CA SER A 44 1.97 11.20 -8.16
C SER A 44 0.72 10.60 -7.51
N PRO A 45 0.79 10.13 -6.26
CA PRO A 45 -0.38 9.59 -5.59
C PRO A 45 -1.49 10.63 -5.54
N VAL A 46 -2.67 10.26 -6.02
CA VAL A 46 -3.83 11.15 -6.07
C VAL A 46 -4.43 11.21 -4.66
N PRO A 47 -4.66 12.42 -4.10
CA PRO A 47 -5.42 12.59 -2.88
C PRO A 47 -6.79 11.91 -2.94
N HIS A 48 -7.26 11.34 -1.83
CA HIS A 48 -8.62 10.81 -1.68
C HIS A 48 -9.48 11.73 -0.79
N PRO A 49 -9.81 12.97 -1.21
CA PRO A 49 -10.49 13.95 -0.36
C PRO A 49 -11.89 13.48 0.08
N GLU A 50 -12.58 12.69 -0.74
CA GLU A 50 -13.90 12.13 -0.44
C GLU A 50 -13.84 10.85 0.44
N GLN A 51 -12.65 10.31 0.70
CA GLN A 51 -12.46 9.06 1.43
C GLN A 51 -11.39 9.21 2.52
N PRO A 52 -11.65 9.97 3.59
CA PRO A 52 -10.67 10.27 4.64
C PRO A 52 -10.20 9.03 5.42
N PHE A 53 -10.93 7.92 5.31
CA PHE A 53 -10.59 6.63 5.91
C PHE A 53 -9.55 5.84 5.09
N VAL A 54 -9.16 6.31 3.91
CA VAL A 54 -8.13 5.68 3.05
C VAL A 54 -6.77 6.33 3.30
N GLY A 55 -5.71 5.54 3.30
CA GLY A 55 -4.34 6.01 3.43
C GLY A 55 -3.32 5.10 2.75
N VAL A 56 -2.04 5.42 2.93
CA VAL A 56 -0.93 4.66 2.35
C VAL A 56 -0.29 3.77 3.42
N LEU A 57 -0.12 2.50 3.09
CA LEU A 57 0.66 1.52 3.84
C LEU A 57 2.06 1.43 3.25
N PHE A 58 3.06 1.85 4.01
CA PHE A 58 4.47 1.72 3.67
C PHE A 58 5.06 0.50 4.35
N TYR A 59 5.85 -0.29 3.62
CA TYR A 59 6.49 -1.49 4.17
C TYR A 59 7.77 -1.84 3.41
N VAL A 60 8.58 -2.71 4.00
CA VAL A 60 9.80 -3.23 3.38
C VAL A 60 9.59 -4.69 3.02
N ASP A 61 9.83 -4.99 1.75
CA ASP A 61 9.77 -6.33 1.16
C ASP A 61 11.03 -6.59 0.33
N GLY A 62 11.73 -7.69 0.59
CA GLY A 62 12.99 -8.03 -0.07
C GLY A 62 14.06 -6.92 0.00
N GLY A 63 14.07 -6.13 1.09
CA GLY A 63 14.98 -4.99 1.27
C GLY A 63 14.62 -3.74 0.47
N ARG A 64 13.46 -3.72 -0.20
CA ARG A 64 12.96 -2.58 -0.97
C ARG A 64 11.78 -1.94 -0.25
N ASP A 65 11.75 -0.61 -0.26
CA ASP A 65 10.60 0.14 0.22
C ASP A 65 9.45 0.00 -0.80
N ARG A 66 8.26 -0.32 -0.29
CA ARG A 66 7.03 -0.50 -1.05
C ARG A 66 5.91 0.35 -0.46
N ALA A 67 4.92 0.62 -1.29
CA ALA A 67 3.66 1.19 -0.88
C ALA A 67 2.51 0.21 -1.23
N CYS A 68 1.42 0.33 -0.50
CA CYS A 68 0.10 -0.19 -0.81
C CYS A 68 -0.94 0.84 -0.35
N THR A 69 -2.20 0.65 -0.72
CA THR A 69 -3.33 1.35 -0.09
C THR A 69 -3.88 0.51 1.07
N ALA A 70 -4.36 1.18 2.12
CA ALA A 70 -5.14 0.55 3.17
C ALA A 70 -6.31 1.46 3.59
N SER A 71 -7.38 0.86 4.11
CA SER A 71 -8.55 1.58 4.61
C SER A 71 -8.76 1.29 6.09
N VAL A 72 -9.12 2.31 6.86
CA VAL A 72 -9.56 2.14 8.25
C VAL A 72 -10.86 1.33 8.27
N VAL A 73 -10.95 0.42 9.24
CA VAL A 73 -12.13 -0.40 9.49
C VAL A 73 -12.68 -0.01 10.84
N ASP A 74 -13.98 0.31 10.88
CA ASP A 74 -14.65 0.61 12.13
C ASP A 74 -14.70 -0.64 13.01
N THR A 75 -14.07 -0.54 14.17
CA THR A 75 -13.98 -1.61 15.17
C THR A 75 -14.12 -0.97 16.55
N PRO A 76 -14.58 -1.70 17.59
CA PRO A 76 -14.75 -1.14 18.93
C PRO A 76 -13.49 -0.47 19.49
N ASP A 77 -12.31 -0.99 19.14
CA ASP A 77 -11.01 -0.49 19.58
C ASP A 77 -10.48 0.67 18.71
N GLY A 78 -11.09 0.93 17.54
CA GLY A 78 -10.74 2.03 16.64
C GLY A 78 -9.35 1.92 15.98
N ASP A 79 -8.75 0.73 15.97
CA ASP A 79 -7.34 0.53 15.64
C ASP A 79 -7.12 -0.50 14.52
N ALA A 80 -8.08 -0.69 13.61
CA ALA A 80 -7.99 -1.68 12.54
C ALA A 80 -7.92 -1.06 11.14
N ILE A 81 -7.14 -1.69 10.26
CA ILE A 81 -7.11 -1.41 8.82
C ILE A 81 -7.30 -2.69 8.00
N ALA A 82 -7.90 -2.56 6.81
CA ALA A 82 -7.98 -3.60 5.79
C ALA A 82 -7.08 -3.24 4.59
N THR A 83 -6.44 -4.27 4.02
CA THR A 83 -5.58 -4.17 2.83
C THR A 83 -5.44 -5.55 2.17
N ALA A 84 -4.59 -5.68 1.14
CA ALA A 84 -4.26 -6.95 0.53
C ALA A 84 -3.31 -7.77 1.43
N ALA A 85 -3.46 -9.09 1.42
CA ALA A 85 -2.64 -9.96 2.25
C ALA A 85 -1.16 -9.95 1.83
N HIS A 86 -0.88 -9.76 0.53
CA HIS A 86 0.49 -9.62 0.03
C HIS A 86 1.22 -8.36 0.52
N CYS A 87 0.50 -7.32 0.93
CA CYS A 87 1.10 -6.12 1.52
C CYS A 87 1.54 -6.37 2.96
N LEU A 88 0.90 -7.33 3.65
CA LEU A 88 1.14 -7.63 5.06
C LEU A 88 2.14 -8.79 5.26
N VAL A 89 2.18 -9.76 4.34
CA VAL A 89 2.99 -10.97 4.49
C VAL A 89 3.68 -11.35 3.19
N ASP A 90 5.01 -11.45 3.24
CA ASP A 90 5.78 -12.12 2.20
C ASP A 90 5.64 -13.63 2.36
N ARG A 91 4.89 -14.22 1.43
CA ARG A 91 4.65 -15.66 1.39
C ARG A 91 5.91 -16.48 1.11
N ARG A 92 6.87 -15.94 0.34
CA ARG A 92 8.10 -16.67 -0.01
C ARG A 92 9.06 -16.72 1.17
N ALA A 93 9.15 -15.62 1.91
CA ALA A 93 9.94 -15.55 3.13
C ALA A 93 9.21 -16.13 4.36
N HIS A 94 7.94 -16.49 4.24
CA HIS A 94 7.07 -16.89 5.36
C HIS A 94 7.13 -15.89 6.53
N ALA A 95 7.17 -14.59 6.21
CA ALA A 95 7.42 -13.54 7.17
C ALA A 95 6.48 -12.35 6.98
N ALA A 96 6.22 -11.66 8.09
CA ALA A 96 5.56 -10.36 8.10
C ALA A 96 6.37 -9.32 7.30
N SER A 97 5.67 -8.44 6.59
CA SER A 97 6.28 -7.25 5.97
C SER A 97 6.98 -6.40 7.02
N ALA A 98 8.25 -6.07 6.78
CA ALA A 98 9.06 -5.36 7.75
C ALA A 98 8.70 -3.87 7.78
N LEU A 99 8.78 -3.27 8.97
CA LEU A 99 8.57 -1.82 9.18
C LEU A 99 7.23 -1.30 8.66
N ALA A 100 6.21 -2.17 8.56
CA ALA A 100 4.88 -1.79 8.09
C ALA A 100 4.31 -0.60 8.89
N THR A 101 3.88 0.44 8.18
CA THR A 101 3.47 1.72 8.73
C THR A 101 2.35 2.33 7.89
N PHE A 102 1.23 2.65 8.51
CA PHE A 102 0.08 3.26 7.86
C PHE A 102 0.08 4.78 8.06
N VAL A 103 -0.27 5.51 7.02
CA VAL A 103 -0.41 6.97 7.03
C VAL A 103 -1.83 7.32 6.59
N PRO A 104 -2.76 7.57 7.53
CA PRO A 104 -4.15 7.87 7.21
C PRO A 104 -4.27 9.21 6.48
N GLY A 105 -5.14 9.27 5.47
CA GLY A 105 -5.40 10.48 4.68
C GLY A 105 -4.17 11.00 3.92
N ALA A 106 -3.14 10.16 3.72
CA ALA A 106 -1.93 10.55 3.01
C ALA A 106 -2.25 11.11 1.62
N GLN A 107 -1.73 12.30 1.34
CA GLN A 107 -1.72 12.91 0.01
C GLN A 107 -0.28 12.91 -0.50
N GLY A 108 0.06 11.96 -1.36
CA GLY A 108 1.46 11.69 -1.68
C GLY A 108 2.25 11.20 -0.46
N ALA A 109 3.40 11.81 -0.19
CA ALA A 109 4.26 11.45 0.95
C ALA A 109 3.93 12.19 2.26
N THR A 110 2.85 12.99 2.27
CA THR A 110 2.43 13.75 3.45
C THR A 110 1.72 12.85 4.48
N ALA A 111 1.80 13.23 5.75
CA ALA A 111 1.23 12.47 6.87
C ALA A 111 0.33 13.35 7.75
N PRO A 112 -0.83 13.81 7.22
CA PRO A 112 -1.68 14.79 7.91
C PRO A 112 -2.27 14.27 9.23
N HIS A 113 -2.47 12.96 9.35
CA HIS A 113 -3.00 12.31 10.55
C HIS A 113 -1.96 11.49 11.31
N GLY A 114 -0.67 11.75 11.05
CA GLY A 114 0.44 11.05 11.68
C GLY A 114 0.86 9.77 10.94
N ILE A 115 1.79 9.04 11.56
CA ILE A 115 2.48 7.88 11.01
C ILE A 115 2.33 6.74 12.01
N TRP A 116 1.54 5.72 11.67
CA TRP A 116 1.08 4.71 12.62
C TRP A 116 1.74 3.36 12.34
N PRO A 117 2.62 2.85 13.23
CA PRO A 117 3.14 1.50 13.10
C PRO A 117 2.03 0.47 13.02
N VAL A 118 2.25 -0.54 12.18
CA VAL A 118 1.28 -1.62 11.94
C VAL A 118 1.75 -2.88 12.66
N ARG A 119 0.82 -3.53 13.37
CA ARG A 119 0.97 -4.91 13.81
C ARG A 119 -0.01 -5.77 13.03
N ILE A 120 0.51 -6.67 12.21
CA ILE A 120 -0.30 -7.56 11.40
C ILE A 120 -1.14 -8.45 12.31
N SER A 121 -2.44 -8.49 12.09
CA SER A 121 -3.36 -9.24 12.94
C SER A 121 -3.93 -10.48 12.26
N ALA A 122 -4.27 -10.40 10.97
CA ALA A 122 -4.90 -11.51 10.27
C ALA A 122 -4.61 -11.52 8.77
N VAL A 123 -4.09 -12.64 8.28
CA VAL A 123 -4.13 -13.06 6.87
C VAL A 123 -4.64 -14.50 6.83
N SER A 124 -5.37 -14.88 5.78
CA SER A 124 -5.92 -16.24 5.69
C SER A 124 -4.81 -17.28 5.50
N SER A 125 -4.99 -18.49 6.06
CA SER A 125 -4.08 -19.60 5.80
C SER A 125 -4.15 -20.07 4.33
N ALA A 126 -5.30 -19.86 3.68
CA ALA A 126 -5.48 -20.10 2.25
C ALA A 126 -4.55 -19.21 1.42
N TRP A 127 -4.42 -17.92 1.78
CA TRP A 127 -3.44 -17.02 1.17
C TRP A 127 -2.03 -17.55 1.36
N THR A 128 -1.61 -17.78 2.60
CA THR A 128 -0.21 -18.16 2.88
C THR A 128 0.19 -19.47 2.19
N THR A 129 -0.74 -20.41 2.09
CA THR A 129 -0.53 -21.69 1.40
C THR A 129 -0.52 -21.54 -0.12
N THR A 130 -1.46 -20.80 -0.70
CA THR A 130 -1.77 -20.92 -2.14
C THR A 130 -1.45 -19.68 -2.94
N GLY A 131 -1.60 -18.49 -2.34
CA GLY A 131 -1.35 -17.24 -3.04
C GLY A 131 -2.37 -16.82 -4.06
N ARG A 132 -3.55 -17.43 -4.01
CA ARG A 132 -4.60 -17.09 -4.96
C ARG A 132 -5.08 -15.68 -4.67
N ALA A 133 -5.34 -14.92 -5.73
CA ALA A 133 -5.92 -13.58 -5.62
C ALA A 133 -7.27 -13.57 -4.86
N ALA A 134 -8.02 -14.67 -4.93
CA ALA A 134 -9.27 -14.84 -4.18
C ALA A 134 -9.08 -14.82 -2.65
N ASP A 135 -7.87 -15.11 -2.15
CA ASP A 135 -7.54 -15.15 -0.74
C ASP A 135 -6.71 -13.92 -0.30
N ASP A 136 -6.44 -12.97 -1.21
CA ASP A 136 -5.51 -11.84 -1.03
C ASP A 136 -6.14 -10.65 -0.28
N ALA A 137 -6.65 -10.92 0.91
CA ALA A 137 -7.20 -9.91 1.81
C ALA A 137 -6.67 -10.13 3.23
N GLY A 138 -6.43 -9.03 3.94
CA GLY A 138 -5.91 -9.07 5.29
C GLY A 138 -6.29 -7.85 6.13
N PHE A 139 -6.20 -8.04 7.45
CA PHE A 139 -6.40 -7.00 8.44
C PHE A 139 -5.14 -6.82 9.27
N ALA A 140 -4.90 -5.59 9.70
CA ALA A 140 -3.85 -5.28 10.65
C ALA A 140 -4.33 -4.27 11.69
N ARG A 141 -3.68 -4.29 12.85
CA ARG A 141 -3.88 -3.28 13.89
C ARG A 141 -2.87 -2.15 13.71
N VAL A 142 -3.26 -0.93 14.07
CA VAL A 142 -2.42 0.26 14.00
C VAL A 142 -2.26 0.87 15.39
N SER A 143 -1.18 1.62 15.61
CA SER A 143 -1.00 2.42 16.83
C SER A 143 -0.63 3.85 16.44
N GLY A 144 -1.56 4.78 16.64
CA GLY A 144 -1.40 6.21 16.37
C GLY A 144 -1.03 7.03 17.59
#